data_AF-A0A9X1UJZ6-F1
#
_entry.id   AF-A0A9X1UJZ6-F1
#
_cell.length_a   1.000
_cell.length_b   1.000
_cell.length_c   1.000
_cell.angle_alpha   90.00
_cell.angle_beta   90.00
_cell.angle_gamma   90.00
#
_symmetry.space_group_name_H-M   'P 1'
#
loop_
_entity.id
_entity.type
_entity.pdbx_description
1 polymer ?
#
loop_
_entity_poly.entity_id
_entity_poly.type
_entity_poly.pdbx_seq_one_letter_code
_entity_poly.pdbx_strand_id
1 'polypeptide(L)'
;MRVYTIGRTYLLDLLLAQLQANQVRLAPTADVRRAFEQLTLLQTEQRETGFIYTCVSGRHDDLAVSMAMIAWAAGHPHTRSWANALDRRAPKPRSKGGREAFT
;
A
#
# COMPACT_ATOMS: atom_id res chain seq x y z
N MET A 1 -16.48 7.38 -11.12
CA MET A 1 -15.08 7.10 -10.69
C MET A 1 -14.66 8.24 -9.79
N ARG A 2 -14.40 8.01 -8.49
CA ARG A 2 -13.90 9.05 -7.58
C ARG A 2 -12.37 9.07 -7.67
N VAL A 3 -11.80 10.25 -7.88
CA VAL A 3 -10.35 10.47 -7.90
C VAL A 3 -9.97 11.02 -6.52
N TYR A 4 -9.03 10.38 -5.84
CA TYR A 4 -8.51 10.84 -4.55
C TYR A 4 -7.19 11.56 -4.82
N THR A 5 -7.14 12.85 -4.53
CA THR A 5 -5.89 13.62 -4.57
C THR A 5 -5.12 13.35 -3.29
N ILE A 6 -4.18 12.41 -3.37
CA ILE A 6 -3.39 11.98 -2.22
C ILE A 6 -1.95 12.40 -2.47
N GLY A 7 -1.46 13.31 -1.62
CA GLY A 7 -0.07 13.77 -1.69
C GLY A 7 0.89 12.81 -1.00
N ARG A 8 2.16 12.86 -1.42
CA ARG A 8 3.25 12.06 -0.83
C ARG A 8 3.41 12.34 0.67
N THR A 9 3.42 13.61 1.09
CA THR A 9 3.53 13.99 2.51
C THR A 9 2.43 13.37 3.35
N TYR A 10 1.17 13.48 2.91
CA TYR A 10 0.02 12.88 3.60
C TYR A 10 0.17 11.37 3.78
N LEU A 11 0.64 10.66 2.74
CA LEU A 11 0.87 9.21 2.83
C LEU A 11 1.91 8.86 3.90
N LEU A 12 3.03 9.60 3.93
CA LEU A 12 4.11 9.37 4.88
C LEU A 12 3.69 9.70 6.31
N ASP A 13 2.99 10.82 6.52
CA ASP A 13 2.42 11.20 7.82
C ASP A 13 1.44 10.15 8.34
N LEU A 14 0.53 9.68 7.47
CA LEU A 14 -0.43 8.64 7.81
C LEU A 14 0.27 7.33 8.19
N LEU A 15 1.25 6.91 7.40
CA LEU A 15 2.02 5.71 7.69
C LEU A 15 2.76 5.82 9.02
N LEU A 16 3.40 6.97 9.30
CA LEU A 16 4.09 7.22 10.57
C LEU A 16 3.12 7.13 11.75
N ALA A 17 1.97 7.78 11.66
CA ALA A 17 0.94 7.73 12.70
C ALA A 17 0.43 6.30 12.95
N GLN A 18 0.20 5.52 11.89
CA GLN A 18 -0.24 4.14 11.99
C GLN A 18 0.83 3.21 12.58
N LEU A 19 2.12 3.43 12.25
CA LEU A 19 3.24 2.71 12.86
C LEU A 19 3.36 3.04 14.35
N GLN A 20 3.28 4.31 14.72
CA GLN A 20 3.30 4.75 16.13
C GLN A 20 2.12 4.20 16.93
N ALA A 21 0.95 4.09 16.31
CA ALA A 21 -0.25 3.50 16.91
C ALA A 21 -0.27 1.96 16.88
N ASN A 22 0.77 1.29 16.40
CA ASN A 22 0.84 -0.17 16.21
C ASN A 22 -0.33 -0.75 15.37
N GLN A 23 -0.84 0.02 14.41
CA GLN A 23 -1.93 -0.38 13.51
C GLN A 23 -1.44 -1.13 12.27
N VAL A 24 -0.14 -1.04 11.96
CA VAL A 24 0.49 -1.70 10.82
C VAL A 24 1.41 -2.81 11.31
N ARG A 25 1.26 -4.01 10.73
CA ARG A 25 2.19 -5.13 10.92
C ARG A 25 2.99 -5.32 9.64
N LEU A 26 4.30 -5.18 9.75
CA LEU A 26 5.22 -5.35 8.64
C LEU A 26 5.63 -6.81 8.49
N ALA A 27 5.49 -7.36 7.29
CA ALA A 27 5.98 -8.71 7.00
C ALA A 27 7.52 -8.72 6.97
N PRO A 28 8.19 -9.77 7.46
CA PRO A 28 9.65 -9.84 7.51
C PRO A 28 10.26 -10.23 6.14
N THR A 29 9.88 -9.53 5.07
CA THR A 29 10.39 -9.76 3.71
C THR A 29 11.49 -8.77 3.35
N ALA A 30 12.31 -9.11 2.35
CA ALA A 30 13.38 -8.24 1.86
C ALA A 30 12.83 -6.89 1.38
N ASP A 31 11.71 -6.88 0.65
CA ASP A 31 11.12 -5.65 0.11
C ASP A 31 10.61 -4.72 1.22
N VAL A 32 9.97 -5.28 2.24
CA VAL A 32 9.48 -4.50 3.40
C VAL A 32 10.66 -3.91 4.18
N ARG A 33 11.75 -4.66 4.33
CA ARG A 33 12.97 -4.15 4.96
C ARG A 33 13.56 -2.99 4.16
N ARG A 34 13.67 -3.12 2.83
CA ARG A 34 14.17 -2.04 1.95
C ARG A 34 13.28 -0.81 1.96
N ALA A 35 11.96 -0.99 1.98
CA ALA A 35 11.00 0.10 2.14
C ALA A 35 11.21 0.83 3.49
N PHE A 36 11.45 0.08 4.57
CA PHE A 36 11.76 0.66 5.86
C PHE A 36 13.10 1.42 5.85
N GLU A 37 14.14 0.85 5.24
CA GLU A 37 15.43 1.55 5.05
C GLU A 37 15.24 2.86 4.28
N GLN A 38 14.45 2.87 3.19
CA GLN A 38 14.11 4.08 2.45
C GLN A 38 13.42 5.12 3.35
N LEU A 39 12.48 4.73 4.22
CA LEU A 39 11.85 5.63 5.19
C LEU A 39 12.87 6.25 6.15
N THR A 40 13.81 5.45 6.67
CA THR A 40 14.82 5.94 7.62
C THR A 40 15.83 6.90 7.00
N LEU A 41 15.97 6.89 5.68
CA LEU A 41 16.88 7.76 4.94
C LEU A 41 16.21 9.05 4.46
N LEU A 42 14.92 9.24 4.73
CA LEU A 42 14.24 10.49 4.38
C LEU A 42 14.80 11.66 5.19
N GLN A 43 15.17 12.71 4.48
CA GLN A 43 15.43 14.00 5.10
C GLN A 43 14.10 14.69 5.38
N THR A 44 14.01 15.34 6.54
CA THR A 44 12.78 16.01 6.98
C THR A 44 13.09 17.49 7.21
N GLU A 45 12.31 18.35 6.57
CA GLU A 45 12.35 19.80 6.77
C GLU A 45 11.02 20.23 7.40
N GLN A 46 11.08 20.88 8.56
CA GLN A 46 9.89 21.46 9.19
C GLN A 46 9.63 22.86 8.62
N ARG A 47 8.42 23.08 8.09
CA ARG A 47 7.93 24.38 7.61
C ARG A 47 6.69 24.79 8.38
N GLU A 48 6.26 26.05 8.20
CA GLU A 48 5.03 26.58 8.80
C GLU A 48 3.79 25.74 8.45
N THR A 49 3.76 25.15 7.27
CA THR A 49 2.64 24.33 6.77
C THR A 49 2.76 22.84 7.11
N GLY A 50 3.80 22.41 7.83
CA GLY A 50 4.05 21.01 8.19
C GLY A 50 5.42 20.49 7.74
N PHE A 51 5.58 19.16 7.74
CA PHE A 51 6.83 18.51 7.35
C PHE A 51 6.92 18.30 5.84
N ILE A 52 8.11 18.50 5.29
CA ILE A 52 8.46 18.10 3.94
C ILE A 52 9.50 17.00 4.02
N TYR A 53 9.19 15.87 3.38
CA TYR A 53 10.11 14.74 3.26
C TYR A 53 10.85 14.83 1.93
N THR A 54 12.16 14.67 1.93
CA THR A 54 12.97 14.62 0.72
C THR A 54 13.88 13.40 0.74
N CYS A 55 14.23 12.89 -0.45
CA CYS A 55 15.20 11.83 -0.60
C CYS A 55 16.60 12.41 -0.63
N VAL A 56 17.57 11.71 -0.03
CA VAL A 56 18.99 12.01 -0.23
C VAL A 56 19.32 11.92 -1.72
N SER A 57 20.22 12.78 -2.20
CA SER A 57 20.65 12.77 -3.61
C SER A 57 21.07 11.38 -4.08
N GLY A 58 20.58 10.96 -5.24
CA GLY A 58 20.83 9.62 -5.81
C GLY A 58 20.04 8.49 -5.14
N ARG A 59 19.09 8.78 -4.25
CA ARG A 59 18.21 7.79 -3.63
C ARG A 59 16.75 8.02 -4.04
N HIS A 60 16.00 6.93 -4.04
CA HIS A 60 14.57 6.90 -4.28
C HIS A 60 13.86 6.27 -3.07
N ASP A 61 12.59 6.62 -2.93
CA ASP A 61 11.69 6.20 -1.85
C ASP A 61 10.44 5.50 -2.40
N ASP A 62 10.55 4.93 -3.59
CA ASP A 62 9.47 4.26 -4.31
C ASP A 62 8.83 3.11 -3.51
N LEU A 63 9.62 2.31 -2.79
CA LEU A 63 9.10 1.25 -1.93
C LEU A 63 8.46 1.81 -0.66
N ALA A 64 9.06 2.86 -0.06
CA ALA A 64 8.48 3.57 1.08
C ALA A 64 7.12 4.20 0.73
N VAL A 65 7.01 4.86 -0.41
CA VAL A 65 5.75 5.44 -0.92
C VAL A 65 4.75 4.33 -1.24
N SER A 66 5.19 3.21 -1.83
CA SER A 66 4.33 2.05 -2.09
C SER A 66 3.76 1.46 -0.80
N MET A 67 4.58 1.33 0.24
CA MET A 67 4.15 0.91 1.57
C MET A 67 3.10 1.87 2.16
N ALA A 68 3.36 3.19 2.07
CA ALA A 68 2.44 4.20 2.56
C ALA A 68 1.08 4.18 1.81
N MET A 69 1.11 3.98 0.49
CA MET A 69 -0.11 3.79 -0.31
C MET A 69 -0.90 2.55 0.10
N ILE A 70 -0.22 1.43 0.37
CA ILE A 70 -0.88 0.21 0.84
C ILE A 70 -1.51 0.44 2.22
N ALA A 71 -0.81 1.12 3.12
CA ALA A 71 -1.31 1.45 4.44
C ALA A 71 -2.55 2.35 4.39
N TRP A 72 -2.54 3.37 3.53
CA TRP A 72 -3.70 4.19 3.22
C TRP A 72 -4.86 3.35 2.64
N ALA A 73 -4.55 2.52 1.64
CA ALA A 73 -5.54 1.69 0.99
C ALA A 73 -6.15 0.66 1.96
N ALA A 74 -5.41 0.14 2.93
CA ALA A 74 -5.94 -0.83 3.89
C ALA A 74 -7.04 -0.23 4.79
N GLY A 75 -6.93 1.06 5.14
CA GLY A 75 -7.91 1.77 5.96
C GLY A 75 -9.07 2.41 5.19
N HIS A 76 -9.08 2.33 3.86
CA HIS A 76 -10.02 3.10 3.05
C HIS A 76 -11.45 2.50 3.07
N PRO A 77 -12.54 3.30 3.13
CA PRO A 77 -13.91 2.77 3.16
C PRO A 77 -14.29 1.89 1.96
N HIS A 78 -13.60 2.07 0.82
CA HIS A 78 -13.89 1.36 -0.42
C HIS A 78 -12.99 0.15 -0.69
N THR A 79 -12.07 -0.19 0.22
CA THR A 79 -11.06 -1.25 0.01
C THR A 79 -11.70 -2.59 -0.28
N ARG A 80 -12.79 -2.92 0.42
CA ARG A 80 -13.58 -4.13 0.16
C ARG A 80 -14.13 -4.16 -1.26
N SER A 81 -14.60 -3.02 -1.78
CA SER A 81 -15.10 -2.94 -3.15
C SER A 81 -13.99 -3.11 -4.17
N TRP A 82 -12.78 -2.63 -3.89
CA TRP A 82 -11.62 -2.80 -4.79
C TRP A 82 -11.16 -4.26 -4.84
N ALA A 83 -11.07 -4.93 -3.69
CA ALA A 83 -10.73 -6.35 -3.62
C ALA A 83 -11.75 -7.22 -4.38
N ASN A 84 -13.04 -7.00 -4.14
CA ASN A 84 -14.11 -7.74 -4.83
C ASN A 84 -14.08 -7.56 -6.37
N ALA A 85 -13.66 -6.40 -6.86
CA ALA A 85 -13.56 -6.15 -8.29
C ALA A 85 -12.44 -6.97 -8.95
N LEU A 86 -11.36 -7.25 -8.22
CA LEU A 86 -10.28 -8.13 -8.66
C LEU A 86 -10.74 -9.59 -8.69
N ASP A 87 -11.45 -10.03 -7.65
CA ASP A 87 -11.97 -11.41 -7.58
C ASP A 87 -12.97 -11.73 -8.70
N ARG A 88 -13.82 -10.76 -9.07
CA ARG A 88 -14.80 -10.93 -10.16
C ARG A 88 -14.17 -11.02 -11.54
N ARG A 89 -12.92 -10.56 -11.72
CA ARG A 89 -12.17 -10.66 -12.98
C ARG A 89 -11.42 -11.98 -13.14
N ALA A 90 -11.23 -12.74 -12.06
CA ALA A 90 -10.68 -14.09 -12.19
C ALA A 90 -11.69 -14.95 -12.98
N PRO A 91 -11.31 -15.53 -14.13
CA PRO A 91 -12.18 -16.47 -14.80
C PRO A 91 -12.45 -17.61 -13.83
N LYS A 92 -13.72 -17.81 -13.44
CA LYS A 92 -14.13 -19.03 -12.75
C LYS A 92 -13.65 -20.19 -13.63
N PRO A 93 -12.85 -21.16 -13.12
CA PRO A 93 -12.59 -22.35 -13.89
C PRO A 93 -13.95 -22.96 -14.22
N ARG A 94 -14.27 -23.06 -15.52
CA ARG A 94 -15.47 -23.78 -15.97
C ARG A 94 -15.30 -25.19 -15.43
N SER A 95 -16.05 -25.54 -14.40
CA SER A 95 -16.20 -26.95 -14.07
C SER A 95 -16.75 -27.59 -15.34
N LYS A 96 -15.96 -28.47 -15.96
CA LYS A 96 -16.52 -29.43 -16.91
C LYS A 96 -17.47 -30.28 -16.06
N GLY A 97 -18.72 -29.88 -16.01
CA GLY A 97 -19.82 -30.77 -15.69
C GLY A 97 -19.79 -31.88 -16.74
N GLY A 98 -19.17 -32.98 -16.36
CA GLY A 98 -19.24 -34.26 -17.06
C GLY A 98 -19.60 -35.30 -16.02
N ARG A 99 -20.87 -35.33 -15.62
CA ARG A 99 -21.52 -36.62 -15.36
C ARG A 99 -21.66 -37.31 -16.72
N GLU A 100 -21.68 -38.64 -16.68
CA GLU A 100 -21.65 -39.61 -17.79
C GLU A 100 -20.22 -40.12 -18.06
N ALA A 101 -19.88 -41.40 -17.89
CA ALA A 101 -20.71 -42.60 -17.99
C ALA A 101 -20.50 -43.58 -16.82
N PHE A 102 -21.61 -44.02 -16.25
CA PHE A 102 -21.78 -45.38 -15.76
C PHE A 102 -22.06 -46.24 -17.00
N THR A 103 -21.16 -47.18 -17.30
CA THR A 103 -21.38 -48.54 -17.85
C THR A 103 -20.05 -49.05 -18.41
#